data_AF-A0A1C7FES7-F1
#
_entry.id   AF-A0A1C7FES7-F1
#
_cell.length_a   1.000
_cell.length_b   1.000
_cell.length_c   1.000
_cell.angle_alpha   90.00
_cell.angle_beta   90.00
_cell.angle_gamma   90.00
#
_symmetry.space_group_name_H-M   'P 1'
#
loop_
_entity.id
_entity.type
_entity.pdbx_description
1 polymer ?
#
loop_
_entity_poly.entity_id
_entity_poly.type
_entity_poly.pdbx_seq_one_letter_code
_entity_poly.pdbx_strand_id
1 'polypeptide(L)'
;MKELLPLAGVCIGALLAGLFTLISNRHNFERDLKRDELRLKQVRLDEIITYAISYFSSGGLLISAIDGVSKDIEANGSPYHDATDFLTRHDKEFSDNNESLEYCNAKLMVFHSESSDALNILWEYHQYLSNIRSKTFRSGELSIPSQSEMKAHLKFLGDKRSEFFSKLVLK
;
A
#
# COMPACT_ATOMS: atom_id res chain seq x y z
N MET A 1 48.18 -26.59 -51.01
CA MET A 1 47.52 -25.28 -50.78
C MET A 1 45.99 -25.28 -50.94
N LYS A 2 45.35 -26.23 -51.66
CA LYS A 2 43.88 -26.27 -51.84
C LYS A 2 43.08 -26.83 -50.65
N GLU A 3 43.70 -27.58 -49.75
CA GLU A 3 43.02 -28.18 -48.58
C GLU A 3 42.99 -27.26 -47.34
N LEU A 4 43.77 -26.17 -47.32
CA LEU A 4 43.84 -25.25 -46.18
C LEU A 4 42.64 -24.28 -46.11
N LEU A 5 42.08 -23.89 -47.27
CA LEU A 5 40.92 -22.99 -47.37
C LEU A 5 39.64 -23.52 -46.69
N PRO A 6 39.21 -24.78 -46.93
CA PRO A 6 38.00 -25.30 -46.29
C PRO A 6 38.17 -25.47 -44.78
N LEU A 7 39.37 -25.85 -44.30
CA LEU A 7 39.66 -25.99 -42.88
C LEU A 7 39.62 -24.63 -42.16
N ALA A 8 40.22 -23.60 -42.77
CA ALA A 8 40.17 -22.22 -42.26
C ALA A 8 38.72 -21.68 -42.21
N GLY A 9 37.90 -21.98 -43.22
CA GLY A 9 36.48 -21.61 -43.25
C GLY A 9 35.65 -22.25 -42.13
N VAL A 10 35.89 -23.52 -41.82
CA VAL A 10 35.22 -24.23 -40.70
C VAL A 10 35.65 -23.65 -39.35
N CYS A 11 36.94 -23.36 -39.15
CA CYS A 11 37.43 -22.75 -37.91
C CYS A 11 36.85 -21.34 -37.68
N ILE A 12 36.76 -20.52 -38.72
CA ILE A 12 36.14 -19.19 -38.64
C ILE A 12 34.64 -19.30 -38.36
N GLY A 13 33.93 -20.23 -39.02
CA GLY A 13 32.52 -20.49 -38.76
C GLY A 13 32.24 -20.94 -37.32
N ALA A 14 33.07 -21.82 -36.77
CA ALA A 14 32.96 -22.27 -35.38
C ALA A 14 33.25 -21.15 -34.38
N LEU A 15 34.23 -20.29 -34.65
CA LEU A 15 34.51 -19.11 -33.82
C LEU A 15 33.36 -18.10 -33.83
N LEU A 16 32.78 -17.82 -35.00
CA LEU A 16 31.63 -16.92 -35.12
C LEU A 16 30.39 -17.49 -34.42
N ALA A 17 30.11 -18.79 -34.57
CA ALA A 17 29.02 -19.45 -33.87
C ALA A 17 29.24 -19.42 -32.35
N GLY A 18 30.45 -19.72 -31.87
CA GLY A 18 30.80 -19.63 -30.45
C GLY A 18 30.67 -18.21 -29.90
N LEU A 19 31.07 -17.18 -30.66
CA LEU A 19 30.90 -15.78 -30.27
C LEU A 19 29.42 -15.41 -30.18
N PHE A 20 28.60 -15.84 -31.14
CA PHE A 20 27.16 -15.58 -31.16
C PHE A 20 26.45 -16.27 -29.99
N THR A 21 26.80 -17.53 -29.70
CA THR A 21 26.28 -18.25 -28.52
C THR A 21 26.69 -17.56 -27.22
N LEU A 22 27.92 -17.07 -27.11
CA LEU A 22 28.39 -16.36 -25.91
C LEU A 22 27.66 -15.02 -25.71
N ILE A 23 27.47 -14.24 -26.79
CA ILE A 23 26.72 -12.99 -26.76
C ILE A 23 25.24 -13.26 -26.43
N SER A 24 24.63 -14.27 -27.05
CA SER A 24 23.24 -14.66 -26.79
C SER A 24 23.03 -15.12 -25.34
N ASN A 25 23.92 -15.95 -24.81
CA ASN A 25 23.87 -16.40 -23.41
C ASN A 25 24.03 -15.22 -22.44
N ARG A 26 24.95 -14.29 -22.71
CA ARG A 26 25.11 -13.09 -21.89
C ARG A 26 23.84 -12.23 -21.92
N HIS A 27 23.25 -12.03 -23.09
CA HIS A 27 22.03 -11.23 -23.21
C HIS A 27 20.83 -11.90 -22.52
N ASN A 28 20.70 -13.23 -22.63
CA ASN A 28 19.67 -13.99 -21.92
C ASN A 28 19.88 -13.90 -20.39
N PHE A 29 21.11 -14.01 -19.91
CA PHE A 29 21.44 -13.85 -18.49
C PHE A 29 21.07 -12.45 -17.96
N GLU A 30 21.43 -11.39 -18.68
CA GLU A 30 21.07 -10.01 -18.30
C GLU A 30 19.54 -9.82 -18.29
N ARG A 31 18.82 -10.43 -19.24
CA ARG A 31 17.35 -10.42 -19.26
C ARG A 31 16.72 -11.16 -18.09
N ASP A 32 17.24 -12.33 -17.74
CA ASP A 32 16.74 -13.12 -16.62
C ASP A 32 16.99 -12.41 -15.29
N LEU A 33 18.17 -11.82 -15.11
CA LEU A 33 18.50 -11.01 -13.92
C LEU A 33 17.55 -9.81 -13.78
N LYS A 34 17.27 -9.10 -14.88
CA LYS A 34 16.31 -7.99 -14.89
C LYS A 34 14.89 -8.48 -14.58
N ARG A 35 14.50 -9.65 -15.07
CA ARG A 35 13.20 -10.26 -14.78
C ARG A 35 13.06 -10.60 -13.31
N ASP A 36 14.10 -11.17 -12.70
CA ASP A 36 14.11 -11.51 -11.28
C ASP A 36 14.08 -10.26 -10.39
N GLU A 37 14.81 -9.20 -10.76
CA GLU A 37 14.70 -7.89 -10.09
C GLU A 37 13.28 -7.34 -10.13
N LEU A 38 12.63 -7.34 -11.30
CA LEU A 38 11.26 -6.85 -11.45
C LEU A 38 10.28 -7.69 -10.62
N ARG A 39 10.46 -9.02 -10.61
CA ARG A 39 9.63 -9.92 -9.79
C ARG A 39 9.79 -9.62 -8.31
N LEU A 40 11.02 -9.41 -7.84
CA LEU A 40 11.29 -9.05 -6.44
C LEU A 40 10.65 -7.71 -6.07
N LYS A 41 10.74 -6.71 -6.96
CA LYS A 41 10.05 -5.42 -6.77
C LYS A 41 8.54 -5.59 -6.68
N GLN A 42 7.95 -6.41 -7.55
CA GLN A 42 6.51 -6.69 -7.52
C GLN A 42 6.08 -7.34 -6.20
N VAL A 43 6.81 -8.37 -5.73
CA VAL A 43 6.48 -9.04 -4.47
C VAL A 43 6.54 -8.07 -3.29
N ARG A 44 7.54 -7.17 -3.25
CA ARG A 44 7.65 -6.14 -2.20
C ARG A 44 6.51 -5.14 -2.26
N LEU A 45 6.09 -4.74 -3.46
CA LEU A 45 4.95 -3.84 -3.66
C LEU A 45 3.64 -4.51 -3.21
N ASP A 46 3.43 -5.78 -3.55
CA ASP A 46 2.26 -6.55 -3.14
C ASP A 46 2.17 -6.67 -1.60
N GLU A 47 3.30 -6.85 -0.92
CA GLU A 47 3.36 -6.80 0.56
C GLU A 47 2.94 -5.43 1.11
N ILE A 48 3.48 -4.33 0.55
CA ILE A 48 3.11 -2.96 0.96
C ILE A 48 1.61 -2.73 0.77
N ILE A 49 1.08 -3.12 -0.39
CA ILE A 49 -0.35 -3.02 -0.70
C ILE A 49 -1.17 -3.80 0.32
N THR A 50 -0.72 -5.00 0.72
CA THR A 50 -1.41 -5.84 1.70
C THR A 50 -1.53 -5.13 3.05
N TYR A 51 -0.41 -4.61 3.59
CA TYR A 51 -0.43 -3.88 4.86
C TYR A 51 -1.23 -2.59 4.78
N ALA A 52 -1.12 -1.85 3.67
CA ALA A 52 -1.90 -0.66 3.44
C ALA A 52 -3.40 -0.96 3.42
N ILE A 53 -3.84 -1.99 2.67
CA ILE A 53 -5.24 -2.41 2.62
C ILE A 53 -5.74 -2.77 4.00
N SER A 54 -4.96 -3.51 4.79
CA SER A 54 -5.32 -3.87 6.17
C SER A 54 -5.58 -2.62 7.02
N TYR A 55 -4.64 -1.67 7.00
CA TYR A 55 -4.73 -0.43 7.78
C TYR A 55 -5.87 0.50 7.31
N PHE A 56 -6.04 0.71 6.01
CA PHE A 56 -7.15 1.52 5.50
C PHE A 56 -8.51 0.87 5.75
N SER A 57 -8.58 -0.46 5.73
CA SER A 57 -9.82 -1.20 6.03
C SER A 57 -10.20 -1.06 7.50
N SER A 58 -9.25 -1.22 8.43
CA SER A 58 -9.52 -1.03 9.86
C SER A 58 -9.93 0.40 10.18
N GLY A 59 -9.25 1.40 9.59
CA GLY A 59 -9.64 2.81 9.72
C GLY A 59 -11.00 3.12 9.10
N GLY A 60 -11.31 2.47 7.97
CA GLY A 60 -12.62 2.51 7.30
C GLY A 60 -13.76 1.97 8.17
N LEU A 61 -13.54 0.83 8.84
CA LEU A 61 -14.52 0.24 9.75
C LEU A 61 -14.79 1.17 10.94
N LEU A 62 -13.74 1.73 11.55
CA LEU A 62 -13.90 2.68 12.65
C LEU A 62 -14.69 3.93 12.23
N ILE A 63 -14.36 4.56 11.10
CA ILE A 63 -15.07 5.77 10.65
C ILE A 63 -16.52 5.45 10.26
N SER A 64 -16.80 4.28 9.68
CA SER A 64 -18.16 3.84 9.39
C SER A 64 -18.97 3.55 10.66
N ALA A 65 -18.34 3.02 11.70
CA ALA A 65 -19.00 2.83 12.99
C ALA A 65 -19.40 4.17 13.61
N ILE A 66 -18.49 5.16 13.58
CA ILE A 66 -18.77 6.53 14.04
C ILE A 66 -19.90 7.17 13.21
N ASP A 67 -19.90 6.97 11.88
CA ASP A 67 -20.98 7.45 11.00
C ASP A 67 -22.33 6.83 11.35
N GLY A 68 -22.36 5.53 11.63
CA GLY A 68 -23.57 4.82 12.07
C GLY A 68 -24.17 5.45 13.33
N VAL A 69 -23.37 5.63 14.36
CA VAL A 69 -23.81 6.28 15.61
C VAL A 69 -24.24 7.73 15.38
N SER A 70 -23.53 8.45 14.51
CA SER A 70 -23.89 9.83 14.13
C SER A 70 -25.27 9.91 13.45
N LYS A 71 -25.61 8.94 12.58
CA LYS A 71 -26.95 8.82 11.97
C LYS A 71 -28.02 8.51 13.01
N ASP A 72 -27.72 7.64 13.96
CA ASP A 72 -28.65 7.30 15.02
C ASP A 72 -28.96 8.52 15.90
N ILE A 73 -27.95 9.34 16.21
CA ILE A 73 -28.13 10.61 16.94
C ILE A 73 -28.96 11.60 16.13
N GLU A 74 -28.73 11.73 14.82
CA GLU A 74 -29.52 12.63 13.96
C GLU A 74 -30.99 12.19 13.88
N ALA A 75 -31.25 10.89 13.82
CA ALA A 75 -32.61 10.33 13.72
C ALA A 75 -33.36 10.34 15.05
N ASN A 76 -32.69 10.02 16.17
CA ASN A 76 -33.33 9.75 17.46
C ASN A 76 -33.01 10.79 18.55
N GLY A 77 -32.14 11.78 18.27
CA GLY A 77 -31.68 12.80 19.22
C GLY A 77 -30.69 12.29 20.27
N SER A 78 -30.44 10.98 20.32
CA SER A 78 -29.49 10.34 21.24
C SER A 78 -28.96 9.03 20.62
N PRO A 79 -27.75 8.59 20.99
CA PRO A 79 -27.24 7.30 20.53
C PRO A 79 -27.96 6.15 21.22
N TYR A 80 -27.91 4.95 20.63
CA TYR A 80 -28.36 3.73 21.30
C TYR A 80 -27.54 3.44 22.57
N HIS A 81 -28.17 2.74 23.51
CA HIS A 81 -27.58 2.40 24.81
C HIS A 81 -26.21 1.68 24.74
N ASP A 82 -25.95 0.96 23.65
CA ASP A 82 -24.74 0.16 23.41
C ASP A 82 -23.71 0.86 22.50
N ALA A 83 -23.95 2.10 22.08
CA ALA A 83 -23.07 2.84 21.17
C ALA A 83 -21.63 2.97 21.70
N THR A 84 -21.46 3.16 23.02
CA THR A 84 -20.15 3.23 23.68
C THR A 84 -19.37 1.93 23.53
N ASP A 85 -19.99 0.80 23.86
CA ASP A 85 -19.35 -0.51 23.75
C ASP A 85 -19.09 -0.89 22.29
N PHE A 86 -20.00 -0.53 21.39
CA PHE A 86 -19.85 -0.70 19.94
C PHE A 86 -18.64 0.06 19.40
N LEU A 87 -18.53 1.36 19.68
CA LEU A 87 -17.41 2.17 19.20
C LEU A 87 -16.08 1.79 19.84
N THR A 88 -16.08 1.42 21.13
CA THR A 88 -14.86 0.97 21.84
C THR A 88 -14.31 -0.33 21.25
N ARG A 89 -15.18 -1.26 20.82
CA ARG A 89 -14.73 -2.48 20.12
C ARG A 89 -14.05 -2.16 18.80
N HIS A 90 -14.64 -1.30 17.98
CA HIS A 90 -14.05 -0.89 16.71
C HIS A 90 -12.76 -0.07 16.90
N ASP A 91 -12.68 0.73 17.96
CA ASP A 91 -11.47 1.47 18.31
C ASP A 91 -10.31 0.55 18.68
N LYS A 92 -10.62 -0.52 19.41
CA LYS A 92 -9.68 -1.57 19.76
C LYS A 92 -9.21 -2.33 18.51
N GLU A 93 -10.13 -2.77 17.65
CA GLU A 93 -9.79 -3.43 16.39
C GLU A 93 -8.89 -2.55 15.50
N PHE A 94 -9.14 -1.24 15.45
CA PHE A 94 -8.27 -0.30 14.75
C PHE A 94 -6.88 -0.21 15.39
N SER A 95 -6.82 -0.10 16.72
CA SER A 95 -5.56 -0.03 17.47
C SER A 95 -4.73 -1.30 17.32
N ASP A 96 -5.35 -2.48 17.33
CA ASP A 96 -4.70 -3.77 17.13
C ASP A 96 -4.13 -3.90 15.71
N ASN A 97 -4.67 -3.16 14.73
CA ASN A 97 -4.17 -3.10 13.37
C ASN A 97 -3.11 -2.02 13.13
N ASN A 98 -2.67 -1.30 14.16
CA ASN A 98 -1.67 -0.24 14.00
C ASN A 98 -0.30 -0.78 13.56
N GLU A 99 0.00 -2.05 13.82
CA GLU A 99 1.18 -2.73 13.28
C GLU A 99 1.20 -2.69 11.74
N SER A 100 0.05 -2.76 11.07
CA SER A 100 -0.03 -2.68 9.61
C SER A 100 0.42 -1.32 9.08
N LEU A 101 0.18 -0.23 9.83
CA LEU A 101 0.72 1.09 9.50
C LEU A 101 2.25 1.09 9.62
N GLU A 102 2.79 0.56 10.72
CA GLU A 102 4.23 0.51 10.97
C GLU A 102 4.96 -0.30 9.91
N TYR A 103 4.46 -1.49 9.57
CA TYR A 103 5.00 -2.32 8.50
C TYR A 103 4.91 -1.63 7.14
N CYS A 104 3.77 -1.03 6.80
CA CYS A 104 3.61 -0.29 5.55
C CYS A 104 4.63 0.85 5.44
N ASN A 105 4.74 1.66 6.50
CA ASN A 105 5.68 2.78 6.59
C ASN A 105 7.14 2.31 6.44
N ALA A 106 7.55 1.29 7.20
CA ALA A 106 8.91 0.74 7.13
C ALA A 106 9.24 0.18 5.73
N LYS A 107 8.32 -0.58 5.14
CA LYS A 107 8.49 -1.17 3.81
C LYS A 107 8.57 -0.11 2.72
N LEU A 108 7.75 0.93 2.79
CA LEU A 108 7.83 2.09 1.91
C LEU A 108 9.20 2.77 2.00
N MET A 109 9.69 3.05 3.22
CA MET A 109 11.00 3.69 3.39
C MET A 109 12.17 2.86 2.87
N VAL A 110 12.14 1.53 3.06
CA VAL A 110 13.25 0.64 2.69
C VAL A 110 13.24 0.26 1.22
N PHE A 111 12.07 -0.04 0.65
CA PHE A 111 11.96 -0.63 -0.67
C PHE A 111 11.44 0.32 -1.74
N HIS A 112 10.80 1.42 -1.34
CA HIS A 112 10.20 2.41 -2.23
C HIS A 112 10.50 3.83 -1.72
N SER A 113 11.79 4.13 -1.48
CA SER A 113 12.22 5.46 -1.03
C SER A 113 11.85 6.59 -2.01
N GLU A 114 11.60 6.23 -3.26
CA GLU A 114 11.10 7.11 -4.33
C GLU A 114 9.63 7.51 -4.11
N SER A 115 8.88 6.73 -3.34
CA SER A 115 7.46 6.94 -3.03
C SER A 115 7.24 7.85 -1.81
N SER A 116 8.05 8.91 -1.68
CA SER A 116 7.91 9.94 -0.63
C SER A 116 6.48 10.51 -0.56
N ASP A 117 5.84 10.70 -1.72
CA ASP A 117 4.44 11.13 -1.80
C ASP A 117 3.47 10.14 -1.13
N ALA A 118 3.60 8.83 -1.41
CA ALA A 118 2.73 7.81 -0.82
C ALA A 118 2.91 7.74 0.70
N LEU A 119 4.14 7.90 1.17
CA LEU A 119 4.45 7.97 2.60
C LEU A 119 3.76 9.17 3.26
N ASN A 120 3.85 10.35 2.64
CA ASN A 120 3.21 11.56 3.15
C ASN A 120 1.69 11.41 3.21
N ILE A 121 1.07 10.85 2.18
CA ILE A 121 -0.38 10.61 2.15
C ILE A 121 -0.82 9.63 3.24
N LEU A 122 -0.05 8.56 3.46
CA LEU A 122 -0.31 7.59 4.54
C LEU A 122 -0.30 8.28 5.91
N TRP A 123 0.67 9.16 6.14
CA TRP A 123 0.77 9.94 7.37
C TRP A 123 -0.36 10.96 7.51
N GLU A 124 -0.73 11.68 6.45
CA GLU A 124 -1.86 12.60 6.45
C GLU A 124 -3.17 11.88 6.81
N TYR A 125 -3.42 10.71 6.21
CA TYR A 125 -4.57 9.87 6.54
C TYR A 125 -4.54 9.48 8.02
N HIS A 126 -3.40 8.98 8.52
CA HIS A 126 -3.25 8.56 9.91
C HIS A 126 -3.48 9.71 10.89
N GLN A 127 -2.90 10.88 10.65
CA GLN A 127 -3.05 12.05 11.52
C GLN A 127 -4.51 12.52 11.54
N TYR A 128 -5.17 12.55 10.38
CA TYR A 128 -6.56 12.98 10.29
C TYR A 128 -7.49 12.01 11.02
N LEU A 129 -7.35 10.70 10.79
CA LEU A 129 -8.15 9.69 11.47
C LEU A 129 -7.87 9.68 12.98
N SER A 130 -6.61 9.81 13.38
CA SER A 130 -6.22 9.94 14.79
C SER A 130 -6.87 11.14 15.45
N ASN A 131 -6.95 12.29 14.78
CA ASN A 131 -7.64 13.47 15.31
C ASN A 131 -9.15 13.23 15.51
N ILE A 132 -9.82 12.56 14.56
CA ILE A 132 -11.24 12.18 14.71
C ILE A 132 -11.39 11.28 15.92
N ARG A 133 -10.60 10.19 15.98
CA ARG A 133 -10.59 9.24 17.10
C ARG A 133 -10.38 9.96 18.44
N SER A 134 -9.39 10.85 18.50
CA SER A 134 -9.03 11.60 19.71
C SER A 134 -10.18 12.46 20.21
N LYS A 135 -10.99 13.03 19.31
CA LYS A 135 -12.18 13.82 19.65
C LYS A 135 -13.32 12.91 20.08
N THR A 136 -13.56 11.83 19.34
CA THR A 136 -14.67 10.90 19.59
C THR A 136 -14.56 10.20 20.95
N PHE A 137 -13.37 9.75 21.33
CA PHE A 137 -13.16 9.00 22.57
C PHE A 137 -12.60 9.87 23.72
N ARG A 138 -12.70 11.20 23.63
CA ARG A 138 -12.14 12.11 24.64
C ARG A 138 -13.01 12.14 25.90
N SER A 139 -12.37 12.05 27.07
CA SER A 139 -12.95 12.49 28.37
C SER A 139 -14.07 11.62 28.96
N GLY A 140 -14.17 10.34 28.58
CA GLY A 140 -15.16 9.42 29.18
C GLY A 140 -16.60 9.58 28.69
N GLU A 141 -16.87 10.59 27.85
CA GLU A 141 -18.12 10.75 27.10
C GLU A 141 -17.83 10.73 25.61
N LEU A 142 -18.68 10.05 24.82
CA LEU A 142 -18.52 9.99 23.37
C LEU A 142 -18.89 11.32 22.72
N SER A 143 -17.93 11.97 22.06
CA SER A 143 -18.19 13.16 21.25
C SER A 143 -18.34 12.76 19.78
N ILE A 144 -19.56 12.40 19.39
CA ILE A 144 -19.83 11.94 18.02
C ILE A 144 -19.94 13.15 17.07
N PRO A 145 -19.18 13.19 15.96
CA PRO A 145 -19.32 14.24 14.97
C PRO A 145 -20.73 14.28 14.36
N SER A 146 -21.17 15.46 13.95
CA SER A 146 -22.43 15.62 13.22
C SER A 146 -22.40 14.92 11.87
N GLN A 147 -23.56 14.64 11.28
CA GLN A 147 -23.64 14.02 9.94
C GLN A 147 -23.01 14.89 8.84
N SER A 148 -23.03 16.21 8.99
CA SER A 148 -22.32 17.12 8.09
C SER A 148 -20.80 16.93 8.18
N GLU A 149 -20.25 16.84 9.39
CA GLU A 149 -18.83 16.57 9.62
C GLU A 149 -18.42 15.18 9.14
N MET A 150 -19.26 14.16 9.39
CA MET A 150 -19.00 12.80 8.93
C MET A 150 -18.90 12.70 7.41
N LYS A 151 -19.76 13.39 6.66
CA LYS A 151 -19.65 13.47 5.19
C LYS A 151 -18.31 14.06 4.75
N ALA A 152 -17.83 15.10 5.42
CA ALA A 152 -16.53 15.69 5.13
C ALA A 152 -15.37 14.74 5.47
N HIS A 153 -15.45 14.05 6.62
CA HIS A 153 -14.45 13.07 7.04
C HIS A 153 -14.36 11.88 6.08
N LEU A 154 -15.50 11.28 5.72
CA LEU A 154 -15.56 10.15 4.79
C LEU A 154 -14.99 10.52 3.43
N LYS A 155 -15.32 11.72 2.93
CA LYS A 155 -14.77 12.22 1.67
C LYS A 155 -13.24 12.37 1.75
N PHE A 156 -12.74 13.08 2.76
CA PHE A 156 -11.30 13.30 2.91
C PHE A 156 -10.51 11.99 3.03
N LEU A 157 -10.96 11.07 3.88
CA LEU A 157 -10.30 9.78 4.08
C LEU A 157 -10.39 8.89 2.83
N GLY A 158 -11.51 8.91 2.11
CA GLY A 158 -11.68 8.20 0.85
C GLY A 158 -10.78 8.74 -0.27
N ASP A 159 -10.67 10.06 -0.38
CA ASP A 159 -9.78 10.74 -1.32
C ASP A 159 -8.32 10.37 -1.03
N LYS A 160 -7.88 10.45 0.24
CA LYS A 160 -6.52 10.10 0.66
C LYS A 160 -6.17 8.63 0.42
N ARG A 161 -7.10 7.71 0.69
CA ARG A 161 -6.92 6.28 0.37
C ARG A 161 -6.70 6.08 -1.13
N SER A 162 -7.52 6.73 -1.96
CA SER A 162 -7.42 6.61 -3.42
C SER A 162 -6.12 7.22 -3.95
N GLU A 163 -5.74 8.38 -3.41
CA GLU A 163 -4.49 9.07 -3.71
C GLU A 163 -3.28 8.19 -3.36
N PHE A 164 -3.28 7.56 -2.20
CA PHE A 164 -2.21 6.65 -1.76
C PHE A 164 -1.95 5.53 -2.77
N PHE A 165 -3.00 4.78 -3.15
CA PHE A 165 -2.84 3.67 -4.11
C PHE A 165 -2.44 4.17 -5.50
N SER A 166 -2.92 5.35 -5.92
CA SER A 166 -2.48 5.95 -7.19
C SER A 166 -0.98 6.29 -7.22
N LYS A 167 -0.39 6.58 -6.05
CA LYS A 167 1.05 6.87 -5.90
C LYS A 167 1.91 5.62 -5.71
N LEU A 168 1.31 4.52 -5.25
CA LEU A 168 1.97 3.22 -5.15
C LEU A 168 2.08 2.49 -6.49
N VAL A 169 1.10 2.66 -7.38
CA VAL A 169 1.15 2.11 -8.73
C VAL A 169 2.17 2.91 -9.52
N LEU A 170 3.44 2.50 -9.43
CA LEU A 170 4.53 3.07 -10.21
C LEU A 170 4.39 2.68 -11.68
N LYS A 171 4.62 3.69 -12.52
CA LYS A 171 4.95 3.61 -13.95
C LYS A 171 6.26 2.87 -14.19
#